data_AF-A0A4W5LEK2-F1
#
_entry.id   AF-A0A4W5LEK2-F1
#
_cell.length_a   1.000
_cell.length_b   1.000
_cell.length_c   1.000
_cell.angle_alpha   90.00
_cell.angle_beta   90.00
_cell.angle_gamma   90.00
#
_symmetry.space_group_name_H-M   'P 1'
#
loop_
_entity.id
_entity.type
_entity.pdbx_description
1 polymer ?
#
loop_
_entity_poly.entity_id
_entity_poly.type
_entity_poly.pdbx_seq_one_letter_code
_entity_poly.pdbx_strand_id
1 'polypeptide(L)'
;MNSGLRPECLGNVVCDGVQVRDSGGVQNAQFGIRRDGTLVFGYLSEEDVLDEANPFVQLVSGVVWLLRDSHVYINRSVEAECDRTQETGTFDHFVDVVSARTAVGHNDEGKLILFHIDGQMDRRGMILWEVADFLKGQGVINAINLDGGGSSTYVANGSLASYPLDHCVSDPMWRCPRGHGTCIDGHCQCQEGWSRTGCDTLVCQPPACSAHGVCTQGE
;
A
#
# COMPACT_ATOMS: atom_id res chain seq x y z
N MET A 1 23.22 -15.02 -11.62
CA MET A 1 22.53 -14.70 -12.88
C MET A 1 21.32 -13.86 -12.49
N ASN A 2 21.42 -12.54 -12.61
CA ASN A 2 20.30 -11.62 -12.34
C ASN A 2 19.28 -11.79 -13.46
N SER A 3 18.16 -12.44 -13.18
CA SER A 3 16.98 -12.37 -14.03
C SER A 3 16.51 -10.92 -14.04
N GLY A 4 16.81 -10.18 -15.12
CA GLY A 4 16.38 -8.80 -15.35
C GLY A 4 14.87 -8.64 -15.58
N LEU A 5 14.06 -9.22 -14.70
CA LEU A 5 12.64 -8.97 -14.62
C LEU A 5 12.44 -7.65 -13.87
N ARG A 6 11.69 -6.72 -14.49
CA ARG A 6 11.24 -5.51 -13.81
C ARG A 6 10.35 -5.92 -12.62
N PRO A 7 10.35 -5.20 -11.50
CA PRO A 7 9.36 -5.44 -10.46
C PRO A 7 7.96 -5.27 -11.07
N GLU A 8 7.13 -6.29 -10.93
CA GLU A 8 5.74 -6.26 -11.38
C GLU A 8 4.83 -5.89 -10.20
N CYS A 9 3.76 -5.12 -10.45
CA CYS A 9 2.70 -4.92 -9.46
C CYS A 9 2.15 -6.29 -9.03
N LEU A 10 1.52 -6.47 -7.86
CA LEU A 10 0.91 -7.75 -7.48
C LEU A 10 -0.58 -7.56 -7.16
N GLY A 11 -1.35 -8.65 -7.27
CA GLY A 11 -2.79 -8.65 -6.99
C GLY A 11 -3.62 -7.91 -8.05
N ASN A 12 -4.90 -7.71 -7.74
CA ASN A 12 -5.83 -6.93 -8.55
C ASN A 12 -5.55 -5.44 -8.39
N VAL A 13 -5.52 -4.73 -9.52
CA VAL A 13 -5.36 -3.27 -9.57
C VAL A 13 -6.33 -2.68 -10.59
N VAL A 14 -7.22 -1.80 -10.12
CA VAL A 14 -8.07 -0.95 -10.96
C VAL A 14 -7.76 0.51 -10.61
N CYS A 15 -7.44 1.29 -11.64
CA CYS A 15 -7.11 2.71 -11.53
C CYS A 15 -8.08 3.50 -12.41
N ASP A 16 -8.89 4.37 -11.82
CA ASP A 16 -9.88 5.20 -12.51
C ASP A 16 -10.82 4.40 -13.45
N GLY A 17 -11.24 3.22 -13.01
CA GLY A 17 -12.10 2.30 -13.76
C GLY A 17 -11.39 1.49 -14.85
N VAL A 18 -10.07 1.61 -14.98
CA VAL A 18 -9.26 0.81 -15.89
C VAL A 18 -8.59 -0.32 -15.10
N GLN A 19 -8.84 -1.57 -15.49
CA GLN A 19 -8.12 -2.72 -14.93
C GLN A 19 -6.67 -2.70 -15.43
N VAL A 20 -5.74 -2.45 -14.51
CA VAL A 20 -4.30 -2.39 -14.77
C VAL A 20 -3.67 -3.77 -14.59
N ARG A 21 -4.16 -4.56 -13.63
CA ARG A 21 -3.67 -5.91 -13.35
C ARG A 21 -4.77 -6.81 -12.82
N ASP A 22 -4.77 -8.04 -13.30
CA ASP A 22 -5.53 -9.16 -12.75
C ASP A 22 -4.64 -10.01 -11.82
N SER A 23 -5.18 -10.49 -10.71
CA SER A 23 -4.43 -11.28 -9.74
C SER A 23 -4.09 -12.69 -10.23
N GLY A 24 -4.73 -13.18 -11.28
CA GLY A 24 -4.59 -14.54 -11.78
C GLY A 24 -5.13 -15.59 -10.80
N GLY A 25 -6.15 -15.23 -10.02
CA GLY A 25 -6.74 -16.09 -8.99
C GLY A 25 -5.99 -16.10 -7.65
N VAL A 26 -5.02 -15.20 -7.45
CA VAL A 26 -4.38 -15.01 -6.14
C VAL A 26 -5.38 -14.38 -5.17
N GLN A 27 -5.62 -15.07 -4.07
CA GLN A 27 -6.54 -14.64 -3.02
C GLN A 27 -5.77 -13.89 -1.92
N ASN A 28 -5.94 -12.56 -1.90
CA ASN A 28 -5.48 -11.67 -0.85
C ASN A 28 -6.58 -10.67 -0.48
N ALA A 29 -6.40 -9.95 0.63
CA ALA A 29 -7.32 -8.91 1.05
C ALA A 29 -7.33 -7.73 0.07
N GLN A 30 -8.51 -7.24 -0.29
CA GLN A 30 -8.68 -6.17 -1.27
C GLN A 30 -9.52 -5.04 -0.70
N PHE A 31 -9.22 -3.83 -1.14
CA PHE A 31 -10.03 -2.63 -0.93
C PHE A 31 -10.37 -2.03 -2.28
N GLY A 32 -11.64 -1.73 -2.51
CA GLY A 32 -12.08 -1.06 -3.72
C GLY A 32 -13.27 -0.15 -3.50
N ILE A 33 -13.50 0.70 -4.49
CA ILE A 33 -14.63 1.62 -4.57
C ILE A 33 -15.37 1.31 -5.86
N ARG A 34 -16.66 1.03 -5.74
CA ARG A 34 -17.57 0.78 -6.88
C ARG A 34 -18.05 2.10 -7.49
N ARG A 35 -18.60 2.06 -8.70
CA ARG A 35 -19.09 3.25 -9.43
C ARG A 35 -20.16 4.03 -8.65
N ASP A 36 -20.98 3.35 -7.85
CA ASP A 36 -22.00 3.98 -7.00
C ASP A 36 -21.47 4.55 -5.67
N GLY A 37 -20.16 4.44 -5.42
CA GLY A 37 -19.51 4.90 -4.19
C GLY A 37 -19.46 3.84 -3.08
N THR A 38 -19.95 2.62 -3.31
CA THR A 38 -19.85 1.52 -2.34
C THR A 38 -18.38 1.18 -2.07
N LEU A 39 -17.99 1.23 -0.79
CA LEU A 39 -16.70 0.75 -0.32
C LEU A 39 -16.75 -0.76 -0.12
N VAL A 40 -15.79 -1.48 -0.71
CA VAL A 40 -15.72 -2.94 -0.64
C VAL A 40 -14.39 -3.34 0.00
N PHE A 41 -14.46 -4.20 1.01
CA PHE A 41 -13.31 -4.76 1.71
C PHE A 41 -13.45 -6.27 1.80
N GLY A 42 -12.35 -7.00 1.59
CA GLY A 42 -12.29 -8.44 1.83
C GLY A 42 -11.76 -9.23 0.65
N TYR A 43 -12.29 -10.44 0.45
CA TYR A 43 -11.87 -11.36 -0.61
C TYR A 43 -12.88 -11.34 -1.75
N LEU A 44 -12.39 -11.06 -2.96
CA LEU A 44 -13.20 -10.95 -4.17
C LEU A 44 -12.86 -12.10 -5.12
N SER A 45 -13.90 -12.69 -5.70
CA SER A 45 -13.75 -13.61 -6.83
C SER A 45 -13.45 -12.83 -8.11
N GLU A 46 -13.02 -13.56 -9.16
CA GLU A 46 -12.84 -12.96 -10.49
C GLU A 46 -14.16 -12.37 -11.03
N GLU A 47 -15.29 -13.05 -10.78
CA GLU A 47 -16.63 -12.55 -11.13
C GLU A 47 -16.96 -11.23 -10.43
N ASP A 48 -16.63 -11.10 -9.14
CA ASP A 48 -16.87 -9.86 -8.38
C ASP A 48 -16.06 -8.68 -8.95
N VAL A 49 -14.83 -8.94 -9.40
CA VAL A 49 -13.91 -7.94 -9.96
C VAL A 49 -14.37 -7.51 -11.36
N LEU A 50 -14.89 -8.46 -12.15
CA LEU A 50 -15.33 -8.24 -13.53
C LEU A 50 -16.80 -7.80 -13.67
N ASP A 51 -17.51 -7.59 -12.56
CA ASP A 51 -18.91 -7.13 -12.60
C ASP A 51 -19.07 -5.80 -13.35
N GLU A 52 -19.75 -5.85 -14.50
CA GLU A 52 -20.01 -4.68 -15.35
C GLU A 52 -21.21 -3.84 -14.90
N ALA A 53 -22.11 -4.37 -14.05
CA ALA A 53 -23.31 -3.67 -13.61
C ALA A 53 -22.97 -2.53 -12.64
N ASN A 54 -22.08 -2.79 -11.69
CA ASN A 54 -21.51 -1.79 -10.80
C ASN A 54 -19.99 -2.01 -10.70
N PRO A 55 -19.21 -1.58 -11.71
CA PRO A 55 -17.80 -1.90 -11.77
C PRO A 55 -16.99 -1.14 -10.72
N PHE A 56 -15.83 -1.67 -10.38
CA PHE A 56 -14.83 -0.95 -9.59
C PHE A 56 -14.31 0.26 -10.37
N VAL A 57 -14.22 1.40 -9.69
CA VAL A 57 -13.48 2.59 -10.16
C VAL A 57 -12.10 2.67 -9.54
N GLN A 58 -11.90 2.10 -8.35
CA GLN A 58 -10.62 1.94 -7.69
C GLN A 58 -10.57 0.54 -7.08
N LEU A 59 -9.43 -0.15 -7.19
CA LEU A 59 -9.21 -1.45 -6.53
C LEU A 59 -7.71 -1.64 -6.28
N VAL A 60 -7.36 -2.01 -5.06
CA VAL A 60 -5.99 -2.35 -4.66
C VAL A 60 -6.00 -3.59 -3.78
N SER A 61 -4.98 -4.41 -3.93
CA SER A 61 -4.75 -5.59 -3.11
C SER A 61 -3.69 -5.31 -2.04
N GLY A 62 -3.95 -5.74 -0.82
CA GLY A 62 -3.01 -5.78 0.28
C GLY A 62 -2.73 -7.21 0.71
N VAL A 63 -2.25 -7.41 1.93
CA VAL A 63 -2.08 -8.72 2.57
C VAL A 63 -2.53 -8.59 4.01
N VAL A 64 -3.39 -9.49 4.47
CA VAL A 64 -4.13 -9.49 5.74
C VAL A 64 -5.33 -8.53 5.77
N TRP A 65 -6.51 -9.11 5.96
CA TRP A 65 -7.73 -8.40 6.36
C TRP A 65 -7.71 -8.19 7.88
N LEU A 66 -7.41 -6.96 8.32
CA LEU A 66 -7.20 -6.62 9.72
C LEU A 66 -8.50 -6.65 10.54
N LEU A 67 -9.53 -5.95 10.05
CA LEU A 67 -10.81 -5.79 10.73
C LEU A 67 -11.95 -6.14 9.79
N ARG A 68 -12.86 -7.00 10.25
CA ARG A 68 -14.12 -7.30 9.60
C ARG A 68 -15.26 -7.02 10.58
N ASP A 69 -16.17 -6.12 10.19
CA ASP A 69 -17.32 -5.74 11.02
C ASP A 69 -16.92 -5.37 12.46
N SER A 70 -15.87 -4.54 12.61
CA SER A 70 -15.25 -4.11 13.89
C SER A 70 -14.58 -5.21 14.73
N HIS A 71 -14.38 -6.40 14.15
CA HIS A 71 -13.70 -7.51 14.81
C HIS A 71 -12.34 -7.81 14.15
N VAL A 72 -11.33 -8.09 14.97
CA VAL A 72 -10.01 -8.51 14.49
C VAL A 72 -10.15 -9.82 13.69
N TYR A 73 -9.67 -9.82 12.45
CA TYR A 73 -9.88 -10.90 11.49
C TYR A 73 -8.57 -11.60 11.06
N ILE A 74 -7.43 -11.19 11.63
CA ILE A 74 -6.08 -11.65 11.27
C ILE A 74 -5.95 -13.17 11.24
N ASN A 75 -6.40 -13.90 12.28
CA ASN A 75 -6.33 -15.37 12.29
C ASN A 75 -7.00 -16.01 11.07
N ARG A 76 -8.15 -15.47 10.64
CA ARG A 76 -8.86 -15.96 9.46
C ARG A 76 -8.13 -15.58 8.17
N SER A 77 -7.45 -14.45 8.15
CA SER A 77 -6.63 -14.05 7.01
C SER A 77 -5.41 -14.94 6.81
N VAL A 78 -4.73 -15.35 7.88
CA VAL A 78 -3.61 -16.31 7.78
C VAL A 78 -4.09 -17.63 7.17
N GLU A 79 -5.30 -18.09 7.51
CA GLU A 79 -5.90 -19.31 6.95
C GLU A 79 -6.34 -19.15 5.48
N ALA A 80 -6.75 -17.94 5.08
CA ALA A 80 -7.43 -17.71 3.79
C ALA A 80 -6.51 -17.16 2.68
N GLU A 81 -5.38 -16.53 3.02
CA GLU A 81 -4.56 -15.80 2.06
C GLU A 81 -3.38 -16.61 1.54
N CYS A 82 -3.00 -16.33 0.29
CA CYS A 82 -1.81 -16.90 -0.32
C CYS A 82 -0.54 -16.23 0.22
N ASP A 83 0.47 -17.03 0.55
CA ASP A 83 1.75 -16.58 1.12
C ASP A 83 2.71 -15.92 0.10
N ARG A 84 2.41 -16.06 -1.20
CA ARG A 84 3.32 -15.73 -2.31
C ARG A 84 3.44 -14.25 -2.64
N THR A 85 2.68 -13.37 -1.99
CA THR A 85 2.65 -11.93 -2.28
C THR A 85 3.45 -11.08 -1.29
N GLN A 86 4.05 -11.70 -0.27
CA GLN A 86 4.92 -11.05 0.71
C GLN A 86 6.33 -11.65 0.67
N GLU A 87 7.33 -10.84 1.03
CA GLU A 87 8.76 -11.23 1.00
C GLU A 87 9.41 -11.24 2.40
N THR A 88 8.63 -11.08 3.46
CA THR A 88 9.15 -10.95 4.85
C THR A 88 9.54 -12.29 5.46
N GLY A 89 9.07 -13.42 4.91
CA GLY A 89 9.41 -14.76 5.37
C GLY A 89 8.18 -15.65 5.45
N THR A 90 7.98 -16.31 6.60
CA THR A 90 6.72 -17.04 6.85
C THR A 90 5.58 -16.06 7.09
N PHE A 91 4.35 -16.48 6.76
CA PHE A 91 3.16 -15.65 6.99
C PHE A 91 3.01 -15.26 8.47
N ASP A 92 3.23 -16.20 9.38
CA ASP A 92 3.18 -15.94 10.83
C ASP A 92 4.22 -14.89 11.25
N HIS A 93 5.45 -14.98 10.73
CA HIS A 93 6.48 -13.98 11.02
C HIS A 93 6.09 -12.60 10.48
N PHE A 94 5.53 -12.52 9.28
CA PHE A 94 5.03 -11.27 8.72
C PHE A 94 3.96 -10.61 9.60
N VAL A 95 3.07 -11.39 10.22
CA VAL A 95 2.02 -10.90 11.11
C VAL A 95 2.59 -10.40 12.45
N ASP A 96 3.53 -11.16 13.02
CA ASP A 96 4.03 -10.94 14.39
C ASP A 96 5.27 -10.05 14.47
N VAL A 97 5.93 -9.73 13.36
CA VAL A 97 7.11 -8.86 13.37
C VAL A 97 6.73 -7.40 13.56
N VAL A 98 7.41 -6.72 14.48
CA VAL A 98 7.30 -5.27 14.65
C VAL A 98 7.93 -4.60 13.42
N SER A 99 7.18 -3.74 12.73
CA SER A 99 7.68 -3.00 11.56
C SER A 99 6.91 -1.71 11.32
N ALA A 100 7.31 -0.93 10.30
CA ALA A 100 6.48 0.13 9.75
C ALA A 100 5.29 -0.50 9.01
N ARG A 101 4.09 0.06 9.16
CA ARG A 101 2.85 -0.51 8.61
C ARG A 101 1.99 0.58 7.99
N THR A 102 1.27 0.22 6.93
CA THR A 102 0.22 1.06 6.35
C THR A 102 -1.06 0.25 6.20
N ALA A 103 -2.21 0.92 6.32
CA ALA A 103 -3.51 0.27 6.21
C ALA A 103 -4.54 1.24 5.65
N VAL A 104 -5.60 0.68 5.06
CA VAL A 104 -6.77 1.41 4.60
C VAL A 104 -8.02 0.76 5.18
N GLY A 105 -8.98 1.59 5.61
CA GLY A 105 -10.24 1.14 6.19
C GLY A 105 -11.35 2.17 6.06
N HIS A 106 -12.48 1.94 6.72
CA HIS A 106 -13.56 2.93 6.81
C HIS A 106 -14.24 2.91 8.18
N ASN A 107 -14.86 4.03 8.56
CA ASN A 107 -15.70 4.13 9.77
C ASN A 107 -17.19 3.87 9.47
N ASP A 108 -18.03 3.96 10.50
CA ASP A 108 -19.49 3.79 10.44
C ASP A 108 -20.22 4.87 9.63
N GLU A 109 -19.62 6.05 9.49
CA GLU A 109 -20.09 7.13 8.61
C GLU A 109 -19.75 6.91 7.12
N GLY A 110 -19.02 5.83 6.79
CA GLY A 110 -18.56 5.56 5.42
C GLY A 110 -17.38 6.42 4.97
N LYS A 111 -16.69 7.10 5.89
CA LYS A 111 -15.45 7.84 5.59
C LYS A 111 -14.29 6.88 5.45
N LEU A 112 -13.46 7.11 4.42
CA LEU A 112 -12.22 6.38 4.22
C LEU A 112 -11.18 6.81 5.26
N ILE A 113 -10.48 5.83 5.83
CA ILE A 113 -9.45 6.00 6.84
C ILE A 113 -8.14 5.45 6.27
N LEU A 114 -7.11 6.29 6.23
CA LEU A 114 -5.74 5.90 5.90
C LEU A 114 -4.91 5.89 7.18
N PHE A 115 -4.13 4.83 7.38
CA PHE A 115 -3.26 4.67 8.53
C PHE A 115 -1.83 4.44 8.08
N HIS A 116 -0.91 5.05 8.80
CA HIS A 116 0.52 4.92 8.63
C HIS A 116 1.20 4.97 10.01
N ILE A 117 2.15 4.08 10.25
CA ILE A 117 3.06 4.18 11.37
C ILE A 117 4.52 3.96 10.94
N ASP A 118 5.39 4.88 11.34
CA ASP A 118 6.83 4.74 11.20
C ASP A 118 7.33 3.54 12.03
N GLY A 119 8.33 2.84 11.52
CA GLY A 119 8.87 1.67 12.19
C GLY A 119 10.19 1.21 11.62
N GLN A 120 10.66 0.08 12.11
CA GLN A 120 11.81 -0.67 11.66
C GLN A 120 11.63 -2.13 12.05
N MET A 121 11.74 -3.00 11.05
CA MET A 121 11.68 -4.45 11.24
C MET A 121 12.55 -4.87 12.44
N ASP A 122 11.96 -5.65 13.34
CA ASP A 122 12.54 -6.15 14.60
C ASP A 122 12.96 -5.09 15.63
N ARG A 123 12.58 -3.81 15.45
CA ARG A 123 13.06 -2.72 16.32
C ARG A 123 12.01 -1.70 16.74
N ARG A 124 11.18 -1.20 15.83
CA ARG A 124 10.24 -0.08 16.06
C ARG A 124 8.97 -0.22 15.22
N GLY A 125 7.88 0.40 15.63
CA GLY A 125 6.60 0.35 14.92
C GLY A 125 5.63 -0.60 15.61
N MET A 126 4.82 -1.32 14.84
CA MET A 126 3.76 -2.19 15.36
C MET A 126 3.73 -3.54 14.66
N ILE A 127 3.26 -4.56 15.38
CA ILE A 127 2.80 -5.84 14.81
C ILE A 127 1.37 -5.67 14.26
N LEU A 128 0.89 -6.57 13.39
CA LEU A 128 -0.44 -6.40 12.79
C LEU A 128 -1.58 -6.44 13.82
N TRP A 129 -1.42 -7.20 14.91
CA TRP A 129 -2.37 -7.25 16.02
C TRP A 129 -2.57 -5.87 16.67
N GLU A 130 -1.48 -5.17 16.96
CA GLU A 130 -1.52 -3.83 17.54
C GLU A 130 -2.17 -2.84 16.58
N VAL A 131 -1.89 -2.94 15.27
CA VAL A 131 -2.53 -2.10 14.25
C VAL A 131 -4.04 -2.33 14.22
N ALA A 132 -4.49 -3.60 14.22
CA ALA A 132 -5.91 -3.92 14.23
C ALA A 132 -6.62 -3.40 15.49
N ASP A 133 -6.02 -3.58 16.67
CA ASP A 133 -6.56 -3.08 17.93
C ASP A 133 -6.61 -1.54 17.97
N PHE A 134 -5.58 -0.86 17.44
CA PHE A 134 -5.56 0.60 17.33
C PHE A 134 -6.69 1.11 16.42
N LEU A 135 -6.81 0.56 15.21
CA LEU A 135 -7.85 0.95 14.26
C LEU A 135 -9.25 0.69 14.82
N LYS A 136 -9.44 -0.45 15.48
CA LYS A 136 -10.68 -0.78 16.18
C LYS A 136 -11.01 0.25 17.26
N GLY A 137 -10.02 0.65 18.06
CA GLY A 137 -10.16 1.70 19.07
C GLY A 137 -10.52 3.08 18.49
N GLN A 138 -10.18 3.34 17.22
CA GLN A 138 -10.57 4.55 16.49
C GLN A 138 -11.94 4.44 15.78
N GLY A 139 -12.68 3.33 15.96
CA GLY A 139 -14.00 3.14 15.36
C GLY A 139 -13.98 2.69 13.89
N VAL A 140 -12.88 2.10 13.43
CA VAL A 140 -12.79 1.52 12.08
C VAL A 140 -13.58 0.21 12.02
N ILE A 141 -14.42 0.06 10.99
CA ILE A 141 -15.33 -1.08 10.79
C ILE A 141 -14.64 -2.18 9.99
N ASN A 142 -14.14 -1.83 8.80
CA ASN A 142 -13.33 -2.73 7.98
C ASN A 142 -11.99 -2.10 7.65
N ALA A 143 -10.92 -2.90 7.63
CA ALA A 143 -9.59 -2.45 7.25
C ALA A 143 -8.72 -3.58 6.71
N ILE A 144 -7.90 -3.30 5.70
CA ILE A 144 -6.87 -4.21 5.20
C ILE A 144 -5.47 -3.61 5.43
N ASN A 145 -4.47 -4.46 5.61
CA ASN A 145 -3.08 -4.05 5.65
C ASN A 145 -2.52 -3.93 4.22
N LEU A 146 -1.76 -2.85 3.97
CA LEU A 146 -1.06 -2.59 2.71
C LEU A 146 0.44 -2.85 2.90
N ASP A 147 1.26 -2.50 1.89
CA ASP A 147 2.71 -2.66 1.99
C ASP A 147 3.30 -1.83 3.14
N GLY A 148 4.37 -2.34 3.75
CA GLY A 148 5.00 -1.78 4.95
C GLY A 148 6.52 -1.79 4.87
N GLY A 149 7.18 -1.90 6.02
CA GLY A 149 8.64 -1.90 6.08
C GLY A 149 9.23 -0.64 5.43
N GLY A 150 10.28 -0.81 4.60
CA GLY A 150 10.92 0.32 3.93
C GLY A 150 10.06 1.02 2.88
N SER A 151 8.98 0.38 2.40
CA SER A 151 8.02 0.99 1.47
C SER A 151 7.07 1.98 2.16
N SER A 152 6.92 1.88 3.49
CA SER A 152 6.01 2.76 4.25
C SER A 152 6.42 4.23 4.12
N THR A 153 5.57 5.02 3.47
CA THR A 153 5.83 6.43 3.19
C THR A 153 4.54 7.23 3.35
N TYR A 154 4.61 8.35 4.07
CA TYR A 154 3.52 9.32 4.15
C TYR A 154 3.98 10.64 3.54
N VAL A 155 3.22 11.14 2.58
CA VAL A 155 3.47 12.40 1.88
C VAL A 155 2.28 13.31 2.13
N ALA A 156 2.55 14.52 2.63
CA ALA A 156 1.54 15.55 2.84
C ALA A 156 1.91 16.76 1.99
N ASN A 157 0.95 17.25 1.19
CA ASN A 157 1.15 18.39 0.28
C ASN A 157 2.39 18.25 -0.61
N GLY A 158 2.64 17.06 -1.17
CA GLY A 158 3.78 16.80 -2.04
C GLY A 158 5.15 16.72 -1.33
N SER A 159 5.18 16.84 0.00
CA SER A 159 6.40 16.75 0.81
C SER A 159 6.40 15.51 1.69
N LEU A 160 7.54 14.85 1.82
CA LEU A 160 7.73 13.73 2.74
C LEU A 160 7.42 14.18 4.18
N ALA A 161 6.52 13.45 4.84
CA ALA A 161 6.04 13.75 6.18
C ALA A 161 6.11 12.53 7.13
N SER A 162 6.94 11.54 6.78
CA SER A 162 7.27 10.37 7.61
C SER A 162 8.79 10.24 7.80
N TYR A 163 9.21 9.23 8.58
CA TYR A 163 10.61 8.85 8.77
C TYR A 163 10.90 7.50 8.10
N PRO A 164 11.37 7.50 6.84
CA PRO A 164 11.64 6.27 6.10
C PRO A 164 12.66 5.35 6.77
N LEU A 165 12.63 4.08 6.36
CA LEU A 165 13.52 3.07 6.90
C LEU A 165 14.87 2.99 6.19
N ASP A 166 14.83 3.02 4.86
CA ASP A 166 15.98 2.59 4.07
C ASP A 166 17.12 3.59 4.26
N HIS A 167 18.35 3.08 4.30
CA HIS A 167 19.53 3.92 4.41
C HIS A 167 19.83 4.54 3.04
N CYS A 168 20.20 5.82 3.03
CA CYS A 168 20.67 6.45 1.80
C CYS A 168 21.99 5.80 1.35
N VAL A 169 22.13 5.58 0.03
CA VAL A 169 23.34 4.95 -0.54
C VAL A 169 24.57 5.86 -0.39
N SER A 170 24.37 7.18 -0.51
CA SER A 170 25.45 8.18 -0.43
C SER A 170 26.03 8.32 0.96
N ASP A 171 25.18 8.30 1.99
CA ASP A 171 25.56 8.37 3.39
C ASP A 171 24.56 7.57 4.24
N PRO A 172 24.98 6.40 4.78
CA PRO A 172 24.10 5.52 5.53
C PRO A 172 23.71 6.09 6.90
N MET A 173 24.24 7.25 7.32
CA MET A 173 23.72 7.95 8.49
C MET A 173 22.28 8.42 8.27
N TRP A 174 21.93 8.80 7.03
CA TRP A 174 20.61 9.32 6.68
C TRP A 174 19.63 8.24 6.23
N ARG A 175 18.33 8.56 6.35
CA ARG A 175 17.22 7.74 5.90
C ARG A 175 16.64 8.29 4.61
N CYS A 176 16.33 7.42 3.68
CA CYS A 176 15.77 7.74 2.37
C CYS A 176 14.50 6.91 2.12
N PRO A 177 13.46 7.49 1.48
CA PRO A 177 12.32 6.73 1.01
C PRO A 177 12.76 5.66 0.01
N ARG A 178 12.09 4.51 0.02
CA ARG A 178 12.44 3.39 -0.85
C ARG A 178 12.13 3.71 -2.30
N GLY A 179 13.18 3.71 -3.11
CA GLY A 179 13.13 3.47 -4.55
C GLY A 179 12.37 4.49 -5.37
N HIS A 180 13.02 5.60 -5.72
CA HIS A 180 12.63 6.45 -6.86
C HIS A 180 13.83 7.03 -7.61
N GLY A 181 15.02 6.47 -7.40
CA GLY A 181 16.24 6.90 -8.08
C GLY A 181 17.45 6.01 -7.77
N THR A 182 18.49 6.16 -8.57
CA THR A 182 19.79 5.49 -8.40
C THR A 182 20.81 6.53 -7.93
N CYS A 183 21.55 6.27 -6.86
CA CYS A 183 22.63 7.15 -6.45
C CYS A 183 23.85 6.97 -7.36
N ILE A 184 24.26 8.04 -8.05
CA ILE A 184 25.44 8.08 -8.92
C ILE A 184 26.27 9.29 -8.50
N ASP A 185 27.52 9.05 -8.07
CA ASP A 185 28.49 10.08 -7.68
C ASP A 185 27.95 11.13 -6.67
N GLY A 186 27.18 10.69 -5.68
CA GLY A 186 26.62 11.56 -4.64
C GLY A 186 25.34 12.31 -5.04
N HIS A 187 24.78 12.02 -6.22
CA HIS A 187 23.52 12.57 -6.70
C HIS A 187 22.50 11.46 -6.96
N CYS A 188 21.26 11.62 -6.49
CA CYS A 188 20.18 10.71 -6.83
C CYS A 188 19.69 11.02 -8.26
N GLN A 189 19.89 10.07 -9.16
CA GLN A 189 19.28 10.09 -10.48
C GLN A 189 17.88 9.47 -10.40
N CYS A 190 16.86 10.31 -10.50
CA CYS A 190 15.49 9.86 -10.31
C CYS A 190 14.98 9.02 -11.48
N GLN A 191 14.18 8.02 -11.12
CA GLN A 191 13.34 7.27 -12.04
C GLN A 191 12.27 8.21 -12.61
N GLU A 192 11.77 7.88 -13.80
CA GLU A 192 10.77 8.70 -14.50
C GLU A 192 9.55 8.97 -13.61
N GLY A 193 9.10 10.23 -13.57
CA GLY A 193 8.02 10.68 -12.68
C GLY A 193 8.47 11.11 -11.27
N TRP A 194 9.78 11.16 -10.97
CA TRP A 194 10.29 11.61 -9.67
C TRP A 194 11.38 12.67 -9.81
N SER A 195 11.49 13.57 -8.83
CA SER A 195 12.44 14.68 -8.82
C SER A 195 12.89 15.07 -7.41
N ARG A 196 13.68 16.15 -7.34
CA ARG A 196 14.47 16.65 -6.21
C ARG A 196 15.64 15.74 -5.85
N THR A 197 16.50 16.25 -4.95
CA THR A 197 17.77 15.64 -4.55
C THR A 197 17.62 14.26 -3.93
N GLY A 198 16.44 13.92 -3.40
CA GLY A 198 16.13 12.61 -2.82
C GLY A 198 15.26 11.72 -3.69
N CYS A 199 14.82 12.17 -4.87
CA CYS A 199 13.75 11.53 -5.63
C CYS A 199 12.48 11.30 -4.80
N ASP A 200 12.21 12.20 -3.88
CA ASP A 200 11.11 12.17 -2.92
C ASP A 200 9.91 12.99 -3.40
N THR A 201 10.05 13.71 -4.51
CA THR A 201 8.98 14.52 -5.10
C THR A 201 8.46 13.88 -6.36
N LEU A 202 7.20 13.47 -6.36
CA LEU A 202 6.51 13.00 -7.55
C LEU A 202 6.35 14.16 -8.55
N VAL A 203 6.86 13.97 -9.77
CA VAL A 203 6.62 14.85 -10.92
C VAL A 203 5.48 14.26 -11.73
N CYS A 204 4.36 14.97 -11.74
CA CYS A 204 3.25 14.62 -12.61
C CYS A 204 3.67 14.73 -14.08
N GLN A 205 3.65 13.61 -14.81
CA GLN A 205 3.89 13.57 -16.25
C GLN A 205 2.60 13.21 -17.00
N PRO A 206 2.13 14.03 -17.97
CA PRO A 206 1.13 13.59 -18.94
C PRO A 206 1.74 12.51 -19.84
N PRO A 207 1.10 11.34 -20.07
CA PRO A 207 -0.36 11.10 -20.00
C PRO A 207 -0.84 10.30 -18.76
N ALA A 208 -0.09 10.26 -17.66
CA ALA A 208 -0.45 9.48 -16.48
C ALA A 208 -1.62 10.05 -15.65
N CYS A 209 -2.10 11.26 -15.96
CA CYS A 209 -3.32 11.82 -15.39
C CYS A 209 -4.45 11.66 -16.43
N SER A 210 -5.49 10.88 -16.12
CA SER A 210 -6.73 10.88 -16.90
C SER A 210 -7.34 12.28 -16.91
N ALA A 211 -8.21 12.62 -17.88
CA ALA A 211 -8.81 13.96 -18.05
C ALA A 211 -9.65 14.46 -16.85
N HIS A 212 -9.65 13.74 -15.73
CA HIS A 212 -10.45 13.98 -14.54
C HIS A 212 -9.62 14.14 -13.24
N GLY A 213 -8.28 14.04 -13.31
CA GLY A 213 -7.38 14.35 -12.20
C GLY A 213 -6.60 15.65 -12.43
N VAL A 214 -6.65 16.59 -11.48
CA VAL A 214 -5.76 17.76 -11.52
C VAL A 214 -4.47 17.41 -10.78
N CYS A 215 -3.45 17.09 -11.56
CA CYS A 215 -2.08 16.97 -11.11
C CYS A 215 -1.59 18.38 -10.68
N THR A 216 -1.59 18.65 -9.37
CA THR A 216 -1.12 19.93 -8.81
C THR A 216 0.36 19.82 -8.45
N GLN A 217 1.17 20.79 -8.89
CA GLN A 217 2.54 20.90 -8.39
C GLN A 217 2.45 21.25 -6.90
N GLY A 218 3.03 20.43 -6.04
CA GLY A 218 3.16 20.76 -4.62
C GLY A 218 3.98 22.04 -4.48
N GLU A 219 3.37 23.08 -3.90
CA GLU A 219 4.07 24.29 -3.45
C GLU A 219 5.04 23.96 -2.30
#